data_AF-A0A7S3AF89-F1
#
_entry.id   AF-A0A7S3AF89-F1
#
_cell.length_a   1.000
_cell.length_b   1.000
_cell.length_c   1.000
_cell.angle_alpha   90.00
_cell.angle_beta   90.00
_cell.angle_gamma   90.00
#
_symmetry.space_group_name_H-M   'P 1'
#
loop_
_entity.id
_entity.type
_entity.pdbx_description
1 polymer ?
#
loop_
_entity_poly.entity_id
_entity_poly.type
_entity_poly.pdbx_seq_one_letter_code
_entity_poly.pdbx_strand_id
1 'polypeptide(L)'
;ALGKPTVLILFHGGIVTLPPDILESPNLAVVSAGYPGFFGSAAIARALFDRPSVLATNRWGKTPVTWYSESGWADANFDMLSFDMAKPPGRTHRYYTGKPQWPFGVGLSYSSTSLAAHPSADAHHIDATVTNDDAVRATDEVVFLFVAPARGTLPAGAPAAALRRTLVSFHRIGPIAPGAAVKTTFSPVPRMVHFHNIDGKPRLHAGEYEFFLSTGDVATEVRLRYWCDEAACRGVSV
;
A
#
# COMPACT_ATOMS: atom_id res chain seq x y z
N ALA A 1 18.40 20.03 -18.38
CA ALA A 1 16.99 19.97 -18.87
C ALA A 1 16.45 21.38 -19.10
N LEU A 2 15.56 21.59 -20.07
CA LEU A 2 15.10 22.93 -20.54
C LEU A 2 14.16 23.70 -19.58
N GLY A 3 14.04 23.30 -18.31
CA GLY A 3 13.19 23.96 -17.30
C GLY A 3 11.68 23.91 -17.57
N LYS A 4 11.23 23.14 -18.56
CA LYS A 4 9.81 23.05 -18.95
C LYS A 4 9.05 22.03 -18.08
N PRO A 5 7.78 22.31 -17.73
CA PRO A 5 6.89 21.29 -17.17
C PRO A 5 6.88 20.05 -18.07
N THR A 6 7.17 18.89 -17.47
CA THR A 6 7.35 17.63 -18.20
C THR A 6 6.53 16.53 -17.52
N VAL A 7 5.74 15.80 -18.32
CA VAL A 7 5.03 14.59 -17.87
C VAL A 7 5.72 13.38 -18.49
N LEU A 8 6.36 12.55 -17.66
CA LEU A 8 6.99 11.31 -18.07
C LEU A 8 5.98 10.16 -17.94
N ILE A 9 5.63 9.55 -19.07
CA ILE A 9 4.73 8.39 -19.11
C ILE A 9 5.57 7.12 -19.29
N LEU A 10 5.53 6.23 -18.32
CA LEU A 10 6.30 4.99 -18.29
C LEU A 10 5.44 3.81 -18.77
N PHE A 11 5.93 3.12 -19.81
CA PHE A 11 5.41 1.82 -20.25
C PHE A 11 6.39 0.71 -19.88
N HIS A 12 5.94 -0.25 -19.07
CA HIS A 12 6.82 -1.26 -18.50
C HIS A 12 6.04 -2.48 -18.00
N GLY A 13 6.73 -3.63 -17.89
CA GLY A 13 6.19 -4.87 -17.35
C GLY A 13 6.55 -5.16 -15.89
N GLY A 14 7.41 -4.34 -15.28
CA GLY A 14 7.94 -4.57 -13.94
C GLY A 14 8.51 -3.30 -13.32
N ILE A 15 9.29 -3.42 -12.25
CA ILE A 15 9.86 -2.25 -11.55
C ILE A 15 10.87 -1.55 -12.48
N VAL A 16 10.74 -0.23 -12.61
CA VAL A 16 11.71 0.62 -13.33
C VAL A 16 12.18 1.72 -12.40
N THR A 17 13.42 1.64 -11.94
CA THR A 17 13.98 2.65 -11.07
C THR A 17 14.34 3.90 -11.87
N LEU A 18 13.86 5.06 -11.44
CA LEU A 18 14.31 6.35 -11.96
C LEU A 18 15.54 6.84 -11.19
N PRO A 19 16.60 7.31 -11.89
CA PRO A 19 17.74 7.97 -11.27
C PRO A 19 17.32 9.17 -10.38
N PRO A 20 18.06 9.46 -9.29
CA PRO A 20 17.74 10.57 -8.38
C PRO A 20 17.67 11.94 -9.07
N ASP A 21 18.56 12.23 -10.03
CA ASP A 21 18.60 13.49 -10.77
C ASP A 21 17.33 13.73 -11.62
N ILE A 22 16.72 12.65 -12.12
CA ILE A 22 15.41 12.72 -12.77
C ILE A 22 14.33 13.05 -11.75
N LEU A 23 14.29 12.34 -10.61
CA LEU A 23 13.26 12.55 -9.59
C LEU A 23 13.33 13.92 -8.91
N GLU A 24 14.53 14.48 -8.79
CA GLU A 24 14.77 15.81 -8.21
C GLU A 24 14.53 16.95 -9.22
N SER A 25 14.23 16.62 -10.48
CA SER A 25 13.97 17.63 -11.50
C SER A 25 12.70 18.44 -11.17
N PRO A 26 12.81 19.78 -11.07
CA PRO A 26 11.66 20.63 -10.81
C PRO A 26 10.69 20.54 -12.00
N ASN A 27 9.39 20.49 -11.72
CA ASN A 27 8.30 20.40 -12.71
C ASN A 27 8.18 19.05 -13.45
N LEU A 28 8.63 17.95 -12.83
CA LEU A 28 8.38 16.60 -13.33
C LEU A 28 7.12 16.00 -12.70
N ALA A 29 6.24 15.43 -13.53
CA ALA A 29 5.22 14.48 -13.11
C ALA A 29 5.50 13.12 -13.75
N VAL A 30 5.32 12.03 -13.00
CA VAL A 30 5.56 10.66 -13.48
C VAL A 30 4.25 9.88 -13.48
N VAL A 31 3.94 9.24 -14.60
CA VAL A 31 2.74 8.43 -14.80
C VAL A 31 3.18 7.02 -15.18
N SER A 32 2.99 6.07 -14.29
CA SER A 32 3.17 4.66 -14.59
C SER A 32 1.91 4.10 -15.25
N ALA A 33 2.03 3.57 -16.46
CA ALA A 33 0.91 3.03 -17.23
C ALA A 33 1.05 1.52 -17.54
N GLY A 34 2.10 0.86 -17.04
CA GLY A 34 2.34 -0.56 -17.27
C GLY A 34 2.38 -0.90 -18.76
N TYR A 35 1.70 -1.97 -19.18
CA TYR A 35 1.37 -2.23 -20.58
C TYR A 35 -0.12 -1.98 -20.80
N PRO A 36 -0.53 -0.78 -21.26
CA PRO A 36 -1.93 -0.36 -21.17
C PRO A 36 -2.81 -0.89 -22.31
N GLY A 37 -2.25 -1.72 -23.19
CA GLY A 37 -2.98 -2.40 -24.28
C GLY A 37 -3.58 -1.45 -25.32
N PHE A 38 -4.50 -1.98 -26.12
CA PHE A 38 -5.07 -1.28 -27.28
C PHE A 38 -5.78 0.04 -26.92
N PHE A 39 -6.50 0.07 -25.80
CA PHE A 39 -7.22 1.27 -25.33
C PHE A 39 -6.37 2.17 -24.41
N GLY A 40 -5.08 1.85 -24.26
CA GLY A 40 -4.21 2.50 -23.30
C GLY A 40 -4.02 3.99 -23.52
N SER A 41 -3.81 4.41 -24.78
CA SER A 41 -3.65 5.82 -25.13
C SER A 41 -4.88 6.65 -24.78
N ALA A 42 -6.07 6.13 -25.05
CA ALA A 42 -7.33 6.78 -24.71
C ALA A 42 -7.53 6.86 -23.19
N ALA A 43 -7.19 5.81 -22.44
CA ALA A 43 -7.27 5.81 -20.99
C ALA A 43 -6.32 6.83 -20.36
N ILE A 44 -5.06 6.88 -20.83
CA ILE A 44 -4.07 7.87 -20.38
C ILE A 44 -4.53 9.29 -20.70
N ALA A 45 -5.04 9.54 -21.92
CA ALA A 45 -5.53 10.88 -22.28
C ALA A 45 -6.70 11.33 -21.40
N ARG A 46 -7.62 10.41 -21.04
CA ARG A 46 -8.72 10.72 -20.11
C ARG A 46 -8.22 10.98 -18.70
N ALA A 47 -7.12 10.36 -18.29
CA ALA A 47 -6.53 10.57 -16.97
C ALA A 47 -5.74 11.88 -16.88
N LEU A 48 -5.13 12.35 -17.97
CA LEU A 48 -4.27 13.52 -17.96
C LEU A 48 -4.96 14.84 -18.31
N PHE A 49 -5.99 14.80 -19.15
CA PHE A 49 -6.54 16.02 -19.74
C PHE A 49 -7.99 16.26 -19.33
N ASP A 50 -8.20 17.40 -18.67
CA ASP A 50 -9.52 18.01 -18.56
C ASP A 50 -10.03 18.37 -19.96
N ARG A 51 -11.34 18.30 -20.15
CA ARG A 51 -12.06 18.77 -21.34
C ARG A 51 -13.11 19.79 -20.91
N PRO A 52 -13.61 20.64 -21.83
CA PRO A 52 -14.75 21.50 -21.54
C PRO A 52 -15.90 20.69 -20.92
N SER A 53 -16.35 21.10 -19.74
CA SER A 53 -17.42 20.45 -18.96
C SER A 53 -17.14 19.03 -18.45
N VAL A 54 -15.96 18.45 -18.68
CA VAL A 54 -15.60 17.09 -18.22
C VAL A 54 -14.19 17.08 -17.66
N LEU A 55 -14.06 16.91 -16.35
CA LEU A 55 -12.75 16.77 -15.71
C LEU A 55 -12.10 15.42 -16.05
N ALA A 56 -10.77 15.39 -16.02
CA ALA A 56 -9.96 14.20 -16.16
C ALA A 56 -10.36 13.14 -15.14
N THR A 57 -10.25 11.86 -15.51
CA THR A 57 -10.61 10.77 -14.60
C THR A 57 -9.65 10.74 -13.42
N ASN A 58 -10.19 11.02 -12.23
CA ASN A 58 -9.42 10.96 -11.00
C ASN A 58 -9.64 9.62 -10.30
N ARG A 59 -9.25 8.55 -11.00
CA ARG A 59 -9.46 7.16 -10.59
C ARG A 59 -8.16 6.36 -10.67
N TRP A 60 -7.13 6.87 -10.01
CA TRP A 60 -5.74 6.42 -10.15
C TRP A 60 -5.50 5.03 -9.54
N GLY A 61 -4.45 4.37 -10.02
CA GLY A 61 -3.99 3.10 -9.48
C GLY A 61 -3.08 3.28 -8.26
N LYS A 62 -2.91 2.21 -7.50
CA LYS A 62 -1.88 2.07 -6.46
C LYS A 62 -0.88 1.02 -6.91
N THR A 63 0.42 1.22 -6.68
CA THR A 63 1.43 0.26 -7.15
C THR A 63 1.27 -1.08 -6.42
N PRO A 64 1.15 -2.21 -7.15
CA PRO A 64 1.03 -3.54 -6.55
C PRO A 64 2.39 -4.14 -6.16
N VAL A 65 3.48 -3.40 -6.38
CA VAL A 65 4.86 -3.83 -6.09
C VAL A 65 5.63 -2.72 -5.40
N THR A 66 6.65 -3.10 -4.64
CA THR A 66 7.63 -2.17 -4.08
C THR A 66 8.66 -1.84 -5.14
N TRP A 67 8.83 -0.56 -5.45
CA TRP A 67 9.86 -0.11 -6.39
C TRP A 67 11.12 0.23 -5.59
N TYR A 68 12.21 -0.46 -5.90
CA TYR A 68 13.49 -0.27 -5.22
C TYR A 68 14.21 0.96 -5.77
N SER A 69 14.93 1.68 -4.90
CA SER A 69 15.87 2.71 -5.36
C SER A 69 17.06 2.07 -6.05
N GLU A 70 17.86 2.87 -6.76
CA GLU A 70 19.03 2.37 -7.48
C GLU A 70 20.04 1.76 -6.51
N SER A 71 20.38 2.49 -5.45
CA SER A 71 21.18 1.96 -4.34
C SER A 71 20.51 0.76 -3.68
N GLY A 72 19.20 0.82 -3.46
CA GLY A 72 18.46 -0.25 -2.81
C GLY A 72 18.42 -1.55 -3.61
N TRP A 73 18.55 -1.50 -4.94
CA TRP A 73 18.66 -2.67 -5.81
C TRP A 73 20.11 -3.13 -5.96
N ALA A 74 21.03 -2.19 -6.22
CA ALA A 74 22.44 -2.49 -6.42
C ALA A 74 23.10 -3.04 -5.15
N ASP A 75 22.87 -2.40 -3.99
CA ASP A 75 23.45 -2.80 -2.71
C ASP A 75 22.83 -4.10 -2.18
N ALA A 76 21.59 -4.38 -2.57
CA ALA A 76 20.89 -5.59 -2.13
C ALA A 76 21.38 -6.87 -2.82
N ASN A 77 22.05 -6.75 -3.98
CA ASN A 77 22.56 -7.85 -4.80
C ASN A 77 21.64 -9.09 -4.75
N PHE A 78 20.36 -8.87 -5.09
CA PHE A 78 19.35 -9.90 -4.90
C PHE A 78 19.67 -11.13 -5.76
N ASP A 79 19.99 -12.24 -5.11
CA ASP A 79 20.13 -13.53 -5.78
C ASP A 79 18.77 -13.98 -6.33
N MET A 80 18.51 -13.73 -7.61
CA MET A 80 17.23 -14.04 -8.26
C MET A 80 16.92 -15.54 -8.31
N LEU A 81 17.89 -16.42 -8.02
CA LEU A 81 17.67 -17.86 -7.89
C LEU A 81 17.23 -18.27 -6.48
N SER A 82 17.46 -17.42 -5.48
CA SER A 82 16.98 -17.64 -4.12
C SER A 82 15.50 -17.29 -3.98
N PHE A 83 14.73 -18.24 -3.44
CA PHE A 83 13.33 -18.05 -3.05
C PHE A 83 13.15 -17.57 -1.60
N ASP A 84 14.26 -17.37 -0.86
CA ASP A 84 14.19 -16.81 0.48
C ASP A 84 13.94 -15.29 0.41
N MET A 85 12.68 -14.92 0.54
CA MET A 85 12.22 -13.52 0.50
C MET A 85 12.52 -12.76 1.80
N ALA A 86 12.82 -13.46 2.90
CA ALA A 86 13.07 -12.87 4.21
C ALA A 86 14.56 -12.65 4.49
N LYS A 87 15.45 -13.33 3.74
CA LYS A 87 16.90 -13.10 3.79
C LYS A 87 17.21 -11.61 3.62
N PRO A 88 17.91 -10.98 4.59
CA PRO A 88 18.27 -9.56 4.52
C PRO A 88 18.91 -9.18 3.17
N PRO A 89 18.52 -8.04 2.56
CA PRO A 89 17.66 -6.99 3.13
C PRO A 89 16.15 -7.28 3.05
N GLY A 90 15.76 -8.49 2.64
CA GLY A 90 14.37 -8.91 2.42
C GLY A 90 13.83 -8.41 1.08
N ARG A 91 12.69 -8.93 0.64
CA ARG A 91 12.04 -8.53 -0.61
C ARG A 91 10.59 -8.13 -0.38
N THR A 92 10.09 -7.29 -1.28
CA THR A 92 8.72 -6.74 -1.27
C THR A 92 8.42 -5.90 -0.02
N HIS A 93 7.22 -5.33 0.06
CA HIS A 93 6.75 -4.63 1.25
C HIS A 93 6.74 -5.51 2.50
N ARG A 94 6.74 -6.84 2.33
CA ARG A 94 6.66 -7.79 3.44
C ARG A 94 7.92 -7.84 4.27
N TYR A 95 9.10 -7.83 3.64
CA TYR A 95 10.37 -8.08 4.33
C TYR A 95 11.42 -7.00 4.07
N TYR A 96 11.30 -6.22 2.98
CA TYR A 96 12.33 -5.28 2.60
C TYR A 96 12.58 -4.24 3.69
N THR A 97 13.83 -4.14 4.16
CA THR A 97 14.25 -3.21 5.22
C THR A 97 14.85 -1.91 4.67
N GLY A 98 15.22 -1.88 3.39
CA GLY A 98 15.72 -0.67 2.73
C GLY A 98 14.63 0.38 2.47
N LYS A 99 15.05 1.54 1.96
CA LYS A 99 14.15 2.63 1.56
C LYS A 99 13.68 2.41 0.12
N PRO A 100 12.39 2.14 -0.15
CA PRO A 100 11.90 2.04 -1.51
C PRO A 100 11.86 3.42 -2.18
N GLN A 101 11.99 3.44 -3.51
CA GLN A 101 11.70 4.63 -4.32
C GLN A 101 10.20 4.93 -4.29
N TRP A 102 9.38 3.89 -4.51
CA TRP A 102 7.94 3.94 -4.29
C TRP A 102 7.48 2.71 -3.49
N PRO A 103 6.92 2.89 -2.28
CA PRO A 103 6.45 1.77 -1.48
C PRO A 103 5.23 1.10 -2.12
N PHE A 104 4.99 -0.16 -1.74
CA PHE A 104 3.77 -0.86 -2.14
C PHE A 104 2.53 -0.07 -1.72
N GLY A 105 1.52 -0.04 -2.58
CA GLY A 105 0.26 0.65 -2.31
C GLY A 105 0.31 2.16 -2.53
N VAL A 106 1.46 2.77 -2.83
CA VAL A 106 1.51 4.21 -3.16
C VAL A 106 0.85 4.48 -4.51
N GLY A 107 0.16 5.61 -4.61
CA GLY A 107 -0.40 6.11 -5.85
C GLY A 107 -1.10 7.43 -5.58
N LEU A 108 -0.73 8.45 -6.34
CA LEU A 108 -1.24 9.80 -6.16
C LEU A 108 -2.63 9.95 -6.77
N SER A 109 -3.38 10.92 -6.26
CA SER A 109 -4.65 11.37 -6.81
C SER A 109 -4.54 12.86 -7.14
N TYR A 110 -5.43 13.37 -7.99
CA TYR A 110 -5.60 14.81 -8.17
C TYR A 110 -6.37 15.46 -7.02
N SER A 111 -6.95 14.66 -6.12
CA SER A 111 -7.59 15.11 -4.89
C SER A 111 -6.78 14.67 -3.68
N SER A 112 -6.84 15.46 -2.62
CA SER A 112 -6.35 15.04 -1.31
C SER A 112 -7.45 14.27 -0.57
N THR A 113 -7.06 13.25 0.19
CA THR A 113 -7.99 12.49 1.04
C THR A 113 -7.41 12.25 2.42
N SER A 114 -8.27 12.25 3.43
CA SER A 114 -7.94 11.89 4.80
C SER A 114 -8.61 10.58 5.20
N LEU A 115 -7.92 9.81 6.04
CA LEU A 115 -8.38 8.52 6.56
C LEU A 115 -8.49 8.61 8.09
N ALA A 116 -9.66 8.27 8.62
CA ALA A 116 -9.87 8.02 10.04
C ALA A 116 -10.34 6.58 10.24
N ALA A 117 -9.79 5.87 11.22
CA ALA A 117 -10.22 4.51 11.54
C ALA A 117 -10.25 4.26 13.05
N HIS A 118 -11.20 3.44 13.50
CA HIS A 118 -11.38 3.06 14.90
C HIS A 118 -12.01 1.66 14.99
N PRO A 119 -11.82 0.96 16.12
CA PRO A 119 -12.58 -0.25 16.39
C PRO A 119 -14.08 0.05 16.41
N SER A 120 -14.87 -0.87 15.87
CA SER A 120 -16.34 -0.87 16.03
C SER A 120 -16.74 -1.11 17.48
N ALA A 121 -18.03 -0.91 17.80
CA ALA A 121 -18.57 -1.17 19.13
C ALA A 121 -18.42 -2.62 19.60
N ASP A 122 -18.40 -3.59 18.67
CA ASP A 122 -18.18 -5.01 18.98
C ASP A 122 -16.69 -5.39 19.05
N ALA A 123 -15.78 -4.46 18.78
CA ALA A 123 -14.34 -4.65 18.66
C ALA A 123 -13.91 -5.70 17.62
N HIS A 124 -14.81 -6.34 16.87
CA HIS A 124 -14.45 -7.35 15.88
C HIS A 124 -14.31 -6.77 14.47
N HIS A 125 -14.68 -5.50 14.31
CA HIS A 125 -14.57 -4.76 13.07
C HIS A 125 -13.73 -3.50 13.24
N ILE A 126 -13.27 -2.98 12.11
CA ILE A 126 -12.61 -1.67 12.05
C ILE A 126 -13.45 -0.80 11.13
N ASP A 127 -14.05 0.24 11.71
CA ASP A 127 -14.77 1.25 10.96
C ASP A 127 -13.79 2.31 10.48
N ALA A 128 -13.78 2.53 9.17
CA ALA A 128 -12.92 3.48 8.50
C ALA A 128 -13.76 4.49 7.73
N THR A 129 -13.35 5.75 7.76
CA THR A 129 -13.96 6.85 7.01
C THR A 129 -12.89 7.48 6.14
N VAL A 130 -13.17 7.58 4.84
CA VAL A 130 -12.35 8.33 3.89
C VAL A 130 -13.09 9.60 3.52
N THR A 131 -12.43 10.73 3.71
CA THR A 131 -12.93 12.05 3.33
C THR A 131 -12.16 12.54 2.10
N ASN A 132 -12.88 13.06 1.12
CA ASN A 132 -12.29 13.81 0.02
C ASN A 132 -12.15 15.28 0.45
N ASP A 133 -10.92 15.70 0.71
CA ASP A 133 -10.59 17.04 1.18
C ASP A 133 -10.44 18.04 0.00
N ASP A 134 -10.60 17.59 -1.24
CA ASP A 134 -10.62 18.45 -2.42
C ASP A 134 -11.99 19.14 -2.60
N ALA A 135 -11.95 20.39 -3.07
CA ALA A 135 -13.14 21.22 -3.24
C ALA A 135 -13.81 21.09 -4.62
N VAL A 136 -13.14 20.47 -5.60
CA VAL A 136 -13.52 20.52 -7.01
C VAL A 136 -13.73 19.13 -7.61
N ARG A 137 -12.77 18.22 -7.39
CA ARG A 137 -12.70 16.92 -8.06
C ARG A 137 -13.22 15.83 -7.15
N ALA A 138 -14.18 15.07 -7.67
CA ALA A 138 -14.49 13.76 -7.10
C ALA A 138 -13.27 12.85 -7.27
N THR A 139 -13.10 11.91 -6.34
CA THR A 139 -12.03 10.92 -6.37
C THR A 139 -12.58 9.56 -6.00
N ASP A 140 -11.76 8.53 -6.10
CA ASP A 140 -11.88 7.38 -5.24
C ASP A 140 -10.58 7.15 -4.47
N GLU A 141 -10.60 6.22 -3.53
CA GLU A 141 -9.40 5.86 -2.78
C GLU A 141 -9.37 4.36 -2.47
N VAL A 142 -8.17 3.78 -2.38
CA VAL A 142 -7.95 2.41 -1.98
C VAL A 142 -7.41 2.39 -0.56
N VAL A 143 -8.19 1.83 0.36
CA VAL A 143 -7.78 1.61 1.74
C VAL A 143 -7.32 0.17 1.89
N PHE A 144 -6.05 -0.01 2.26
CA PHE A 144 -5.42 -1.29 2.51
C PHE A 144 -5.49 -1.62 4.00
N LEU A 145 -5.89 -2.84 4.35
CA LEU A 145 -5.71 -3.41 5.67
C LEU A 145 -4.53 -4.37 5.64
N PHE A 146 -3.52 -4.04 6.43
CA PHE A 146 -2.36 -4.88 6.64
C PHE A 146 -2.31 -5.40 8.07
N VAL A 147 -1.48 -6.41 8.29
CA VAL A 147 -1.16 -6.92 9.62
C VAL A 147 0.33 -7.17 9.79
N ALA A 148 0.82 -7.01 11.01
CA ALA A 148 2.17 -7.35 11.41
C ALA A 148 2.17 -7.93 12.84
N PRO A 149 2.95 -8.98 13.13
CA PRO A 149 3.18 -9.42 14.50
C PRO A 149 4.01 -8.39 15.25
N ALA A 150 3.66 -8.11 16.51
CA ALA A 150 4.51 -7.35 17.41
C ALA A 150 5.83 -8.10 17.65
N ARG A 151 6.88 -7.36 18.02
CA ARG A 151 8.19 -7.94 18.29
C ARG A 151 8.09 -8.94 19.45
N GLY A 152 8.52 -10.18 19.20
CA GLY A 152 8.48 -11.26 20.19
C GLY A 152 7.23 -12.16 20.12
N THR A 153 6.20 -11.79 19.33
CA THR A 153 5.02 -12.65 19.10
C THR A 153 5.39 -13.95 18.36
N LEU A 154 6.35 -13.88 17.43
CA LEU A 154 6.80 -15.05 16.68
C LEU A 154 8.13 -15.60 17.23
N PRO A 155 8.35 -16.94 17.17
CA PRO A 155 9.61 -17.54 17.61
C PRO A 155 10.83 -16.96 16.90
N ALA A 156 11.91 -16.77 17.64
CA ALA A 156 13.18 -16.34 17.08
C ALA A 156 13.66 -17.32 15.99
N GLY A 157 14.12 -16.80 14.85
CA GLY A 157 14.57 -17.60 13.72
C GLY A 157 13.46 -18.10 12.77
N ALA A 158 12.18 -17.92 13.11
CA ALA A 158 11.10 -18.15 12.14
C ALA A 158 11.20 -17.13 10.99
N PRO A 159 11.12 -17.52 9.70
CA PRO A 159 11.16 -16.55 8.60
C PRO A 159 10.07 -15.47 8.71
N ALA A 160 8.91 -15.84 9.27
CA ALA A 160 7.82 -14.91 9.54
C ALA A 160 8.17 -13.85 10.61
N ALA A 161 9.17 -14.08 11.47
CA ALA A 161 9.62 -13.09 12.46
C ALA A 161 10.28 -11.86 11.82
N ALA A 162 10.74 -11.97 10.57
CA ALA A 162 11.24 -10.83 9.78
C ALA A 162 10.12 -10.05 9.07
N LEU A 163 8.86 -10.49 9.19
CA LEU A 163 7.72 -9.85 8.53
C LEU A 163 7.50 -8.45 9.10
N ARG A 164 7.55 -7.45 8.23
CA ARG A 164 7.24 -6.06 8.57
C ARG A 164 5.76 -5.75 8.46
N ARG A 165 5.11 -6.36 7.46
CA ARG A 165 3.68 -6.15 7.13
C ARG A 165 3.22 -7.17 6.10
N THR A 166 1.96 -7.57 6.13
CA THR A 166 1.33 -8.32 5.03
C THR A 166 -0.05 -7.76 4.75
N LEU A 167 -0.40 -7.61 3.47
CA LEU A 167 -1.74 -7.20 3.08
C LEU A 167 -2.72 -8.35 3.36
N VAL A 168 -3.84 -8.05 4.03
CA VAL A 168 -4.86 -9.06 4.34
C VAL A 168 -6.24 -8.73 3.77
N SER A 169 -6.52 -7.46 3.49
CA SER A 169 -7.72 -7.01 2.80
C SER A 169 -7.50 -5.62 2.19
N PHE A 170 -8.31 -5.22 1.23
CA PHE A 170 -8.36 -3.84 0.75
C PHE A 170 -9.74 -3.53 0.19
N HIS A 171 -10.17 -2.27 0.31
CA HIS A 171 -11.39 -1.78 -0.31
C HIS A 171 -11.06 -0.59 -1.21
N ARG A 172 -11.67 -0.56 -2.40
CA ARG A 172 -11.66 0.62 -3.26
C ARG A 172 -12.98 1.37 -3.05
N ILE A 173 -12.90 2.56 -2.48
CA ILE A 173 -14.02 3.36 -1.98
C ILE A 173 -14.24 4.53 -2.92
N GLY A 174 -15.46 4.65 -3.46
CA GLY A 174 -15.87 5.79 -4.25
C GLY A 174 -16.86 5.43 -5.35
N PRO A 175 -17.25 6.42 -6.17
CA PRO A 175 -16.75 7.80 -6.17
C PRO A 175 -17.12 8.58 -4.90
N ILE A 176 -16.20 9.42 -4.42
CA ILE A 176 -16.35 10.32 -3.28
C ILE A 176 -16.41 11.75 -3.83
N ALA A 177 -17.57 12.40 -3.66
CA ALA A 177 -17.77 13.77 -4.11
C ALA A 177 -16.82 14.74 -3.36
N PRO A 178 -16.53 15.94 -3.92
CA PRO A 178 -15.76 16.97 -3.22
C PRO A 178 -16.33 17.29 -1.83
N GLY A 179 -15.48 17.33 -0.81
CA GLY A 179 -15.88 17.56 0.59
C GLY A 179 -16.70 16.45 1.25
N ALA A 180 -17.00 15.35 0.55
CA ALA A 180 -17.79 14.26 1.09
C ALA A 180 -16.93 13.21 1.80
N ALA A 181 -17.55 12.46 2.71
CA ALA A 181 -16.94 11.33 3.38
C ALA A 181 -17.73 10.04 3.11
N VAL A 182 -17.02 8.93 2.94
CA VAL A 182 -17.59 7.60 2.76
C VAL A 182 -17.02 6.64 3.80
N LYS A 183 -17.90 5.84 4.40
CA LYS A 183 -17.54 4.84 5.39
C LYS A 183 -17.29 3.48 4.75
N THR A 184 -16.39 2.72 5.33
CA THR A 184 -16.18 1.30 5.04
C THR A 184 -15.85 0.57 6.33
N THR A 185 -16.08 -0.73 6.37
CA THR A 185 -15.82 -1.55 7.56
C THR A 185 -14.99 -2.75 7.15
N PHE A 186 -13.91 -3.02 7.89
CA PHE A 186 -13.09 -4.21 7.73
C PHE A 186 -13.39 -5.22 8.83
N SER A 187 -13.30 -6.51 8.51
CA SER A 187 -13.50 -7.61 9.47
C SER A 187 -12.19 -8.39 9.67
N PRO A 188 -11.33 -7.98 10.61
CA PRO A 188 -10.21 -8.82 11.06
C PRO A 188 -10.68 -10.19 11.54
N VAL A 189 -10.12 -11.25 10.96
CA VAL A 189 -10.40 -12.62 11.39
C VAL A 189 -9.12 -13.32 11.83
N PRO A 190 -9.18 -14.29 12.78
CA PRO A 190 -7.99 -14.97 13.29
C PRO A 190 -7.08 -15.55 12.20
N ARG A 191 -7.66 -16.05 11.10
CA ARG A 191 -6.89 -16.59 9.96
C ARG A 191 -5.88 -15.58 9.36
N MET A 192 -6.14 -14.28 9.47
CA MET A 192 -5.26 -13.22 8.95
C MET A 192 -3.94 -13.13 9.73
N VAL A 193 -3.88 -13.64 10.96
CA VAL A 193 -2.68 -13.67 11.81
C VAL A 193 -2.10 -15.08 11.98
N HIS A 194 -2.54 -16.04 11.15
CA HIS A 194 -1.89 -17.36 11.09
C HIS A 194 -0.62 -17.29 10.25
N PHE A 195 0.49 -17.71 10.85
CA PHE A 195 1.78 -17.79 10.18
C PHE A 195 2.18 -19.24 9.97
N HIS A 196 2.84 -19.53 8.85
CA HIS A 196 3.24 -20.90 8.53
C HIS A 196 4.58 -21.19 9.21
N ASN A 197 4.67 -22.35 9.88
CA ASN A 197 5.93 -22.86 10.40
C ASN A 197 6.79 -23.46 9.27
N ILE A 198 7.97 -23.99 9.63
CA ILE A 198 8.90 -24.59 8.65
C ILE A 198 8.31 -25.82 7.94
N ASP A 199 7.33 -26.49 8.54
CA ASP A 199 6.62 -27.62 7.93
C ASP A 199 5.47 -27.17 6.99
N GLY A 200 5.29 -25.87 6.80
CA GLY A 200 4.20 -25.31 6.01
C GLY A 200 2.83 -25.45 6.66
N LYS A 201 2.74 -25.64 7.97
CA LYS A 201 1.47 -25.71 8.70
C LYS A 201 1.11 -24.33 9.27
N PRO A 202 -0.12 -23.83 9.09
CA PRO A 202 -0.56 -22.59 9.70
C PRO A 202 -0.60 -22.74 11.22
N ARG A 203 -0.08 -21.75 11.92
CA ARG A 203 -0.06 -21.66 13.39
C ARG A 203 -0.48 -20.27 13.81
N LEU A 204 -1.41 -20.22 14.77
CA LEU A 204 -1.64 -19.03 15.58
C LEU A 204 -0.58 -19.02 16.68
N HIS A 205 0.05 -17.86 16.91
CA HIS A 205 0.96 -17.66 18.02
C HIS A 205 0.27 -16.74 19.02
N ALA A 206 0.30 -17.10 20.30
CA ALA A 206 -0.16 -16.21 21.35
C ALA A 206 0.72 -14.97 21.35
N GLY A 207 0.12 -13.78 21.31
CA GLY A 207 0.86 -12.57 21.07
C GLY A 207 0.03 -11.42 20.54
N GLU A 208 0.70 -10.28 20.42
CA GLU A 208 0.11 -9.05 19.92
C GLU A 208 0.38 -8.96 18.42
N TYR A 209 -0.63 -8.53 17.70
CA TYR A 209 -0.60 -8.20 16.30
C TYR A 209 -1.08 -6.76 16.14
N GLU A 210 -0.53 -6.05 15.17
CA GLU A 210 -1.02 -4.73 14.76
C GLU A 210 -1.71 -4.86 13.42
N PHE A 211 -2.98 -4.46 13.36
CA PHE A 211 -3.64 -4.12 12.12
C PHE A 211 -3.38 -2.66 11.79
N PHE A 212 -3.11 -2.35 10.52
CA PHE A 212 -2.92 -0.98 10.07
C PHE A 212 -3.66 -0.71 8.79
N LEU A 213 -4.36 0.42 8.76
CA LEU A 213 -5.02 0.94 7.58
C LEU A 213 -4.14 2.00 6.93
N SER A 214 -3.99 1.90 5.61
CA SER A 214 -3.18 2.83 4.82
C SER A 214 -3.86 3.12 3.48
N THR A 215 -3.69 4.34 2.98
CA THR A 215 -4.02 4.70 1.58
C THR A 215 -2.80 4.64 0.65
N GLY A 216 -1.68 4.06 1.12
CA GLY A 216 -0.40 4.03 0.43
C GLY A 216 0.60 5.07 0.93
N ASP A 217 0.14 6.09 1.65
CA ASP A 217 1.01 6.97 2.42
C ASP A 217 1.29 6.37 3.81
N VAL A 218 2.57 6.26 4.15
CA VAL A 218 3.03 5.67 5.41
C VAL A 218 2.86 6.66 6.57
N ALA A 219 2.83 7.97 6.29
CA ALA A 219 2.69 9.01 7.30
C ALA A 219 1.28 9.10 7.90
N THR A 220 0.28 8.52 7.24
CA THR A 220 -1.14 8.60 7.61
C THR A 220 -1.72 7.23 8.03
N GLU A 221 -0.86 6.25 8.32
CA GLU A 221 -1.29 4.93 8.77
C GLU A 221 -2.00 5.00 10.13
N VAL A 222 -3.19 4.40 10.22
CA VAL A 222 -3.89 4.21 11.50
C VAL A 222 -3.63 2.80 11.99
N ARG A 223 -3.07 2.65 13.20
CA ARG A 223 -2.68 1.38 13.81
C ARG A 223 -3.65 1.01 14.92
N LEU A 224 -4.04 -0.25 14.97
CA LEU A 224 -4.93 -0.82 15.97
C LEU A 224 -4.37 -2.15 16.45
N ARG A 225 -4.41 -2.37 17.76
CA ARG A 225 -3.90 -3.58 18.41
C ARG A 225 -4.90 -4.72 18.30
N TYR A 226 -4.38 -5.92 18.19
CA TYR A 226 -5.16 -7.15 18.10
C TYR A 226 -4.43 -8.26 18.85
N TRP A 227 -5.02 -8.73 19.94
CA TRP A 227 -4.39 -9.70 20.82
C TRP A 227 -4.95 -11.11 20.59
N CYS A 228 -4.07 -12.12 20.51
CA CYS A 228 -4.50 -13.51 20.47
C CYS A 228 -3.87 -14.33 21.60
N ASP A 229 -4.64 -15.27 22.13
CA ASP A 229 -4.14 -16.39 22.92
C ASP A 229 -3.99 -17.64 22.02
N GLU A 230 -3.65 -18.78 22.61
CA GLU A 230 -3.42 -20.02 21.85
C GLU A 230 -4.71 -20.61 21.20
N ALA A 231 -5.89 -20.18 21.64
CA ALA A 231 -7.18 -20.72 21.21
C ALA A 231 -8.05 -19.71 20.44
N ALA A 232 -7.94 -18.42 20.74
CA ALA A 232 -8.80 -17.37 20.22
C ALA A 232 -8.09 -16.02 20.12
N CYS A 233 -8.65 -15.13 19.31
CA CYS A 233 -8.24 -13.73 19.25
C CYS A 233 -9.29 -12.84 19.89
N ARG A 234 -8.84 -11.89 20.70
CA ARG A 234 -9.63 -10.77 21.20
C ARG A 234 -9.88 -9.80 20.06
N GLY A 235 -10.94 -8.99 20.19
CA GLY A 235 -11.22 -7.90 19.26
C GLY A 235 -10.08 -6.88 19.17
N VAL A 236 -10.17 -6.02 18.16
CA VAL A 236 -9.32 -4.88 17.89
C VAL A 236 -9.50 -3.80 18.96
N SER A 237 -8.41 -3.17 19.39
CA SER A 237 -8.43 -2.01 20.30
C SER A 237 -7.52 -0.89 19.79
N VAL A 238 -7.73 0.32 20.31
CA VAL A 238 -6.82 1.46 20.14
C VAL A 238 -5.55 1.23 20.97
#